data_AF-A0A3B8S0D2-F1
#
_entry.id   AF-A0A3B8S0D2-F1
#
_cell.length_a   1.000
_cell.length_b   1.000
_cell.length_c   1.000
_cell.angle_alpha   90.00
_cell.angle_beta   90.00
_cell.angle_gamma   90.00
#
_symmetry.space_group_name_H-M   'P 1'
#
loop_
_entity.id
_entity.type
_entity.pdbx_description
1 polymer ?
#
loop_
_entity_poly.entity_id
_entity_poly.type
_entity_poly.pdbx_seq_one_letter_code
_entity_poly.pdbx_strand_id
1 'polypeptide(L)'
;RAIIYVVIFSFNLFLISSLSLRFAFPALSLEGDAYWKLKSSPISMRKFVVVKFLILFSFIFLLGQGLNYFSHLNFPEALYLTSSINIGFITLAIVSLNFGMGSLFINLKEKSPIRIASSQGASLTFLFTIILIVFLIALLFIPVYNYYNDIFGFQERLKNIYLTSFIIVLVSLTISLTSIFLTKRALKRDF
;
A
#
# COMPACT_ATOMS: atom_id res chain seq x y z
N ARG A 1 -0.69 26.63 1.45
CA ARG A 1 -0.82 25.68 0.32
C ARG A 1 -0.09 24.36 0.58
N ALA A 2 1.14 24.37 1.10
CA ALA A 2 1.87 23.16 1.53
C ALA A 2 1.06 22.23 2.46
N ILE A 3 0.48 22.78 3.53
CA ILE A 3 -0.31 22.00 4.50
C ILE A 3 -1.51 21.32 3.82
N ILE A 4 -2.21 22.04 2.94
CA ILE A 4 -3.38 21.51 2.22
C ILE A 4 -2.97 20.32 1.35
N TYR A 5 -1.86 20.42 0.62
CA TYR A 5 -1.31 19.31 -0.17
C TYR A 5 -1.04 18.08 0.71
N VAL A 6 -0.32 18.27 1.82
CA VAL A 6 0.07 17.17 2.72
C VAL A 6 -1.16 16.51 3.35
N VAL A 7 -2.18 17.29 3.72
CA VAL A 7 -3.44 16.77 4.27
C VAL A 7 -4.19 15.93 3.24
N ILE A 8 -4.32 16.43 2.01
CA ILE A 8 -4.97 15.69 0.91
C ILE A 8 -4.21 14.39 0.62
N PHE A 9 -2.88 14.46 0.57
CA PHE A 9 -2.03 13.28 0.37
C PHE A 9 -2.20 12.26 1.51
N SER A 10 -2.24 12.72 2.76
CA SER A 10 -2.45 11.87 3.94
C SER A 10 -3.80 11.17 3.91
N PHE A 11 -4.86 11.88 3.50
CA PHE A 11 -6.19 11.32 3.34
C PHE A 11 -6.24 10.21 2.27
N ASN A 12 -5.55 10.42 1.15
CA ASN A 12 -5.40 9.39 0.10
C ASN A 12 -4.73 8.12 0.67
N LEU A 13 -3.61 8.27 1.38
CA LEU A 13 -2.89 7.16 2.02
C LEU A 13 -3.77 6.40 3.02
N PHE A 14 -4.53 7.13 3.84
CA PHE A 14 -5.42 6.53 4.82
C PHE A 14 -6.53 5.70 4.16
N LEU A 15 -7.14 6.22 3.08
CA LEU A 15 -8.16 5.48 2.33
C LEU A 15 -7.60 4.22 1.68
N ILE A 16 -6.42 4.30 1.04
CA ILE A 16 -5.74 3.14 0.46
C ILE A 16 -5.46 2.08 1.53
N SER A 17 -4.99 2.49 2.70
CA SER A 17 -4.75 1.61 3.85
C SER A 17 -6.03 0.93 4.35
N SER A 18 -7.10 1.70 4.54
CA SER A 18 -8.39 1.18 5.00
C SER A 18 -8.96 0.13 4.04
N LEU A 19 -8.93 0.41 2.73
CA LEU A 19 -9.36 -0.53 1.69
C LEU A 19 -8.46 -1.77 1.68
N SER A 20 -7.15 -1.58 1.78
CA SER A 20 -6.19 -2.69 1.78
C SER A 20 -6.38 -3.63 2.98
N LEU A 21 -6.59 -3.10 4.18
CA LEU A 21 -6.86 -3.92 5.37
C LEU A 21 -8.16 -4.71 5.23
N ARG A 22 -9.19 -4.14 4.58
CA ARG A 22 -10.50 -4.82 4.41
C ARG A 22 -10.52 -5.86 3.31
N PHE A 23 -9.78 -5.65 2.23
CA PHE A 23 -9.84 -6.53 1.06
C PHE A 23 -8.60 -7.40 0.90
N ALA A 24 -7.40 -6.88 1.18
CA ALA A 24 -6.15 -7.60 0.96
C ALA A 24 -5.78 -8.51 2.14
N PHE A 25 -5.96 -8.06 3.38
CA PHE A 25 -5.63 -8.87 4.57
C PHE A 25 -6.47 -10.15 4.69
N PRO A 26 -7.83 -10.13 4.63
CA PRO A 26 -8.64 -11.33 4.79
C PRO A 26 -8.67 -12.21 3.52
N ALA A 27 -8.15 -11.73 2.39
CA ALA A 27 -8.27 -12.39 1.08
C ALA A 27 -7.86 -13.86 1.10
N LEU A 28 -6.78 -14.20 1.80
CA LEU A 28 -6.28 -15.57 1.85
C LEU A 28 -7.04 -16.45 2.85
N SER A 29 -7.44 -15.88 3.99
CA SER A 29 -8.22 -16.59 5.01
C SER A 29 -9.60 -17.02 4.51
N LEU A 30 -10.23 -16.19 3.67
CA LEU A 30 -11.55 -16.48 3.07
C LEU A 30 -11.55 -17.65 2.08
N GLU A 31 -10.38 -18.11 1.62
CA GLU A 31 -10.25 -19.24 0.69
C GLU A 31 -10.34 -20.61 1.38
N GLY A 32 -10.59 -20.67 2.69
CA GLY A 32 -10.64 -21.92 3.47
C GLY A 32 -11.55 -23.01 2.89
N ASP A 33 -12.75 -22.65 2.43
CA ASP A 33 -13.70 -23.62 1.85
C ASP A 33 -13.27 -24.13 0.46
N ALA A 34 -12.50 -23.34 -0.29
CA ALA A 34 -11.94 -23.71 -1.59
C ALA A 34 -10.55 -24.34 -1.48
N TYR A 35 -9.91 -24.28 -0.32
CA TYR A 35 -8.54 -24.74 -0.10
C TYR A 35 -8.31 -26.20 -0.53
N TRP A 36 -9.20 -27.11 -0.12
CA TRP A 36 -9.13 -28.53 -0.50
C TRP A 36 -9.32 -28.74 -2.01
N LYS A 37 -10.22 -27.97 -2.64
CA LYS A 37 -10.43 -28.00 -4.09
C LYS A 37 -9.22 -27.45 -4.85
N LEU A 38 -8.58 -26.42 -4.31
CA LEU A 38 -7.37 -25.81 -4.87
C LEU A 38 -6.18 -26.76 -4.80
N LYS A 39 -6.05 -27.51 -3.69
CA LYS A 39 -4.99 -28.51 -3.50
C LYS A 39 -5.11 -29.69 -4.45
N SER A 40 -6.33 -30.10 -4.80
CA SER A 40 -6.60 -31.15 -5.78
C SER A 40 -6.52 -30.67 -7.24
N SER A 41 -6.39 -29.36 -7.47
CA SER A 41 -6.30 -28.79 -8.81
C SER A 41 -4.85 -28.90 -9.36
N PRO A 42 -4.66 -29.01 -10.69
CA PRO A 42 -3.33 -29.01 -11.30
C PRO A 42 -2.62 -27.64 -11.26
N ILE A 43 -3.23 -26.64 -10.60
CA ILE A 43 -2.72 -25.27 -10.53
C ILE A 43 -1.83 -25.14 -9.30
N SER A 44 -0.60 -24.66 -9.49
CA SER A 44 0.30 -24.37 -8.38
C SER A 44 -0.27 -23.25 -7.49
N MET A 45 -0.35 -23.49 -6.18
CA MET A 45 -0.82 -22.51 -5.17
C MET A 45 -0.14 -21.14 -5.29
N ARG A 46 1.16 -21.12 -5.65
CA ARG A 46 1.92 -19.88 -5.86
C ARG A 46 1.34 -18.99 -6.96
N LYS A 47 0.94 -19.58 -8.09
CA LYS A 47 0.32 -18.84 -9.20
C LYS A 47 -1.03 -18.25 -8.78
N PHE A 48 -1.83 -19.04 -8.07
CA PHE A 48 -3.13 -18.57 -7.56
C PHE A 48 -2.98 -17.35 -6.64
N VAL A 49 -2.07 -17.41 -5.67
CA VAL A 49 -1.82 -16.30 -4.74
C VAL A 49 -1.34 -15.04 -5.46
N VAL A 50 -0.43 -15.19 -6.45
CA VAL A 50 0.06 -14.05 -7.23
C VAL A 50 -1.05 -13.42 -8.06
N VAL A 51 -1.87 -14.21 -8.75
CA VAL A 51 -3.01 -13.70 -9.52
C VAL A 51 -3.98 -12.95 -8.61
N LYS A 52 -4.29 -13.52 -7.43
CA LYS A 52 -5.18 -12.88 -6.47
C LYS A 52 -4.62 -11.57 -5.93
N PHE A 53 -3.32 -11.54 -5.61
CA PHE A 53 -2.62 -10.32 -5.23
C PHE A 53 -2.71 -9.26 -6.34
N LEU A 54 -2.46 -9.62 -7.61
CA LEU A 54 -2.51 -8.69 -8.73
C LEU A 54 -3.91 -8.11 -8.96
N ILE A 55 -4.97 -8.92 -8.80
CA ILE A 55 -6.36 -8.44 -8.90
C ILE A 55 -6.66 -7.42 -7.81
N LEU A 56 -6.33 -7.73 -6.55
CA LEU A 56 -6.54 -6.84 -5.40
C LEU A 56 -5.71 -5.57 -5.51
N PHE A 57 -4.45 -5.69 -5.91
CA PHE A 57 -3.57 -4.56 -6.16
C PHE A 57 -4.12 -3.66 -7.26
N SER A 58 -4.49 -4.22 -8.42
CA SER A 58 -5.03 -3.45 -9.55
C SER A 58 -6.28 -2.67 -9.14
N PHE A 59 -7.20 -3.31 -8.42
CA PHE A 59 -8.41 -2.66 -7.94
C PHE A 59 -8.11 -1.48 -7.00
N ILE A 60 -7.26 -1.67 -5.99
CA ILE A 60 -6.91 -0.60 -5.03
C ILE A 60 -6.04 0.49 -5.69
N PHE A 61 -5.18 0.11 -6.63
CA PHE A 61 -4.34 1.03 -7.40
C PHE A 61 -5.18 1.97 -8.25
N LEU A 62 -6.19 1.45 -8.97
CA LEU A 62 -7.10 2.28 -9.76
C LEU A 62 -7.87 3.27 -8.89
N LEU A 63 -8.37 2.82 -7.73
CA LEU A 63 -9.06 3.70 -6.78
C LEU A 63 -8.12 4.77 -6.20
N GLY A 64 -6.91 4.38 -5.79
CA GLY A 64 -5.92 5.30 -5.24
C GLY A 64 -5.44 6.35 -6.25
N GLN A 65 -5.16 5.93 -7.48
CA GLN A 65 -4.76 6.85 -8.55
C GLN A 65 -5.91 7.74 -9.00
N GLY A 66 -7.12 7.20 -9.11
CA GLY A 66 -8.31 8.00 -9.41
C GLY A 66 -8.54 9.08 -8.36
N LEU A 67 -8.47 8.72 -7.08
CA LEU A 67 -8.63 9.68 -5.99
C LEU A 67 -7.52 10.73 -6.00
N ASN A 68 -6.27 10.32 -6.21
CA ASN A 68 -5.15 11.25 -6.31
C ASN A 68 -5.32 12.24 -7.47
N TYR A 69 -5.74 11.72 -8.63
CA TYR A 69 -5.98 12.51 -9.83
C TYR A 69 -6.94 13.66 -9.52
N PHE A 70 -8.16 13.34 -9.08
CA PHE A 70 -9.18 14.36 -8.80
C PHE A 70 -8.80 15.30 -7.66
N SER A 71 -8.09 14.79 -6.64
CA SER A 71 -7.75 15.60 -5.47
C SER A 71 -6.59 16.58 -5.72
N HIS A 72 -5.71 16.29 -6.69
CA HIS A 72 -4.51 17.08 -6.94
C HIS A 72 -4.53 17.92 -8.23
N LEU A 73 -5.65 17.97 -8.96
CA LEU A 73 -5.79 18.76 -10.20
C LEU A 73 -5.39 20.24 -10.06
N ASN A 74 -5.64 20.84 -8.89
CA ASN A 74 -5.39 22.26 -8.65
C ASN A 74 -3.94 22.60 -8.24
N PHE A 75 -3.06 21.60 -8.20
CA PHE A 75 -1.65 21.80 -7.82
C PHE A 75 -0.74 21.90 -9.05
N PRO A 76 0.45 22.52 -8.91
CA PRO A 76 1.44 22.58 -9.98
C PRO A 76 1.78 21.19 -10.55
N GLU A 77 2.01 21.12 -11.86
CA GLU A 77 2.25 19.87 -12.58
C GLU A 77 3.37 19.02 -11.96
N ALA A 78 4.46 19.65 -11.50
CA ALA A 78 5.57 18.95 -10.84
C ALA A 78 5.14 18.21 -9.56
N LEU A 79 4.30 18.83 -8.74
CA LEU A 79 3.78 18.24 -7.49
C LEU A 79 2.72 17.17 -7.76
N TYR A 80 1.91 17.36 -8.80
CA TYR A 80 0.91 16.41 -9.25
C TYR A 80 1.53 15.14 -9.85
N LEU A 81 2.55 15.28 -10.71
CA LEU A 81 3.27 14.13 -11.28
C LEU A 81 3.95 13.32 -10.18
N THR A 82 4.57 14.03 -9.24
CA THR A 82 5.25 13.42 -8.09
C THR A 82 4.27 12.71 -7.16
N SER A 83 3.09 13.29 -6.86
CA SER A 83 2.08 12.60 -6.04
C SER A 83 1.58 11.33 -6.72
N SER A 84 1.36 11.37 -8.04
CA SER A 84 0.87 10.22 -8.81
C SER A 84 1.87 9.06 -8.82
N ILE A 85 3.16 9.35 -8.94
CA ILE A 85 4.22 8.34 -8.82
C ILE A 85 4.26 7.79 -7.39
N ASN A 86 4.32 8.68 -6.39
CA ASN A 86 4.41 8.27 -4.99
C ASN A 86 3.21 7.40 -4.58
N ILE A 87 1.98 7.80 -4.88
CA ILE A 87 0.79 7.04 -4.54
C ILE A 87 0.79 5.68 -5.23
N GLY A 88 1.19 5.60 -6.50
CA GLY A 88 1.28 4.31 -7.20
C GLY A 88 2.18 3.30 -6.46
N PHE A 89 3.38 3.72 -6.05
CA PHE A 89 4.32 2.85 -5.33
C PHE A 89 3.93 2.62 -3.86
N ILE A 90 3.38 3.63 -3.18
CA ILE A 90 2.88 3.48 -1.81
C ILE A 90 1.70 2.51 -1.76
N THR A 91 0.79 2.56 -2.74
CA THR A 91 -0.29 1.57 -2.85
C THR A 91 0.28 0.17 -2.99
N LEU A 92 1.32 -0.02 -3.80
CA LEU A 92 1.99 -1.30 -3.93
C LEU A 92 2.60 -1.77 -2.59
N ALA A 93 3.24 -0.89 -1.84
CA ALA A 93 3.78 -1.19 -0.51
C ALA A 93 2.69 -1.54 0.51
N ILE A 94 1.63 -0.74 0.63
CA ILE A 94 0.52 -0.96 1.57
C ILE A 94 -0.22 -2.26 1.24
N VAL A 95 -0.53 -2.51 -0.03
CA VAL A 95 -1.25 -3.73 -0.45
C VAL A 95 -0.41 -4.97 -0.21
N SER A 96 0.87 -4.94 -0.58
CA SER A 96 1.77 -6.07 -0.31
C SER A 96 1.99 -6.32 1.18
N LEU A 97 2.09 -5.27 2.00
CA LEU A 97 2.19 -5.41 3.46
C LEU A 97 0.95 -6.06 4.06
N ASN A 98 -0.25 -5.56 3.73
CA ASN A 98 -1.50 -6.11 4.26
C ASN A 98 -1.74 -7.55 3.78
N PHE A 99 -1.48 -7.83 2.50
CA PHE A 99 -1.59 -9.17 1.95
C PHE A 99 -0.54 -10.13 2.52
N GLY A 100 0.70 -9.66 2.71
CA GLY A 100 1.80 -10.40 3.31
C GLY A 100 1.53 -10.77 4.76
N MET A 101 1.09 -9.82 5.58
CA MET A 101 0.69 -10.12 6.95
C MET A 101 -0.58 -10.98 7.01
N GLY A 102 -1.54 -10.77 6.11
CA GLY A 102 -2.72 -11.63 5.97
C GLY A 102 -2.36 -13.09 5.68
N SER A 103 -1.28 -13.33 4.93
CA SER A 103 -0.75 -14.68 4.72
C SER A 103 -0.07 -15.29 5.94
N LEU A 104 0.56 -14.48 6.80
CA LEU A 104 1.23 -14.94 8.03
C LEU A 104 0.23 -15.30 9.13
N PHE A 105 -0.87 -14.54 9.23
CA PHE A 105 -1.94 -14.71 10.21
C PHE A 105 -3.17 -15.40 9.61
N ILE A 106 -2.95 -16.32 8.66
CA ILE A 106 -4.04 -16.98 7.94
C ILE A 106 -4.92 -17.80 8.90
N ASN A 107 -6.23 -17.63 8.80
CA ASN A 107 -7.20 -18.39 9.58
C ASN A 107 -8.31 -18.92 8.65
N LEU A 108 -8.13 -20.16 8.18
CA LEU A 108 -9.04 -20.82 7.24
C LEU A 108 -10.36 -21.30 7.88
N LYS A 109 -10.49 -21.25 9.22
CA LYS A 109 -11.70 -21.69 9.93
C LYS A 109 -12.78 -20.62 9.97
N GLU A 110 -12.37 -19.35 9.93
CA GLU A 110 -13.28 -18.22 10.08
C GLU A 110 -13.85 -17.82 8.72
N LYS A 111 -15.17 -17.64 8.64
CA LYS A 111 -15.90 -17.35 7.39
C LYS A 111 -16.29 -15.89 7.25
N SER A 112 -16.40 -15.18 8.37
CA SER A 112 -16.78 -13.77 8.35
C SER A 112 -15.59 -12.88 8.00
N PRO A 113 -15.62 -12.15 6.86
CA PRO A 113 -14.54 -11.23 6.49
C PRO A 113 -14.34 -10.13 7.53
N ILE A 114 -15.43 -9.69 8.17
CA ILE A 114 -15.42 -8.65 9.21
C ILE A 114 -14.65 -9.14 10.44
N ARG A 115 -14.84 -10.42 10.82
CA ARG A 115 -14.16 -10.97 11.99
C ARG A 115 -12.67 -11.20 11.73
N ILE A 116 -12.30 -11.61 10.52
CA ILE A 116 -10.89 -11.75 10.12
C ILE A 116 -10.18 -10.39 10.10
N ALA A 117 -10.84 -9.36 9.56
CA ALA A 117 -10.32 -7.99 9.53
C ALA A 117 -10.24 -7.32 10.92
N SER A 118 -10.89 -7.89 11.93
CA SER A 118 -10.82 -7.46 13.34
C SER A 118 -10.01 -8.42 14.21
N SER A 119 -9.23 -9.32 13.61
CA SER A 119 -8.36 -10.24 14.34
C SER A 119 -7.14 -9.53 14.93
N GLN A 120 -6.47 -10.18 15.88
CA GLN A 120 -5.22 -9.67 16.47
C GLN A 120 -4.09 -9.50 15.42
N GLY A 121 -4.06 -10.34 14.38
CA GLY A 121 -3.14 -10.16 13.26
C GLY A 121 -3.46 -8.92 12.43
N ALA A 122 -4.75 -8.61 12.24
CA ALA A 122 -5.19 -7.42 11.52
C ALA A 122 -4.85 -6.14 12.29
N SER A 123 -5.02 -6.12 13.61
CA SER A 123 -4.67 -4.94 14.43
C SER A 123 -3.16 -4.66 14.41
N LEU A 124 -2.31 -5.70 14.45
CA LEU A 124 -0.86 -5.54 14.31
C LEU A 124 -0.48 -5.03 12.91
N THR A 125 -1.12 -5.56 11.87
CA THR A 125 -0.91 -5.10 10.48
C THR A 125 -1.30 -3.64 10.28
N PHE A 126 -2.42 -3.25 10.88
CA PHE A 126 -2.88 -1.86 10.89
C PHE A 126 -1.90 -0.93 11.58
N LEU A 127 -1.30 -1.35 12.70
CA LEU A 127 -0.27 -0.58 13.41
C LEU A 127 0.98 -0.36 12.52
N PHE A 128 1.48 -1.40 11.86
CA PHE A 128 2.60 -1.24 10.91
C PHE A 128 2.24 -0.32 9.74
N THR A 129 1.00 -0.41 9.24
CA THR A 129 0.53 0.45 8.16
C THR A 129 0.44 1.92 8.60
N ILE A 130 0.00 2.20 9.83
CA ILE A 130 0.01 3.56 10.38
C ILE A 130 1.43 4.10 10.49
N ILE A 131 2.36 3.31 11.03
CA ILE A 131 3.78 3.73 11.16
C ILE A 131 4.34 4.10 9.78
N LEU A 132 4.07 3.27 8.77
CA LEU A 132 4.47 3.55 7.39
C LEU A 132 3.89 4.87 6.88
N ILE A 133 2.59 5.10 7.07
CA ILE A 133 1.92 6.33 6.63
C ILE A 133 2.54 7.56 7.29
N VAL A 134 2.72 7.54 8.61
CA VAL A 134 3.30 8.65 9.36
C VAL A 134 4.73 8.94 8.90
N PHE A 135 5.53 7.90 8.71
CA PHE A 135 6.90 8.02 8.19
C PHE A 135 6.95 8.67 6.80
N LEU A 136 6.08 8.23 5.88
CA LEU A 136 6.02 8.77 4.51
C LEU A 136 5.55 10.23 4.50
N ILE A 137 4.58 10.58 5.33
CA ILE A 137 4.09 11.97 5.47
C ILE A 137 5.19 12.88 6.00
N ALA A 138 5.90 12.45 7.05
CA ALA A 138 7.00 13.22 7.64
C ALA A 138 8.11 13.48 6.61
N LEU A 139 8.45 12.46 5.81
CA LEU A 139 9.46 12.56 4.77
C LEU A 139 9.04 13.51 3.64
N LEU A 140 7.75 13.53 3.29
CA LEU A 140 7.19 14.37 2.22
C LEU A 140 6.93 15.82 2.66
N PHE A 141 6.75 16.08 3.96
CA PHE A 141 6.45 17.42 4.48
C PHE A 141 7.57 18.43 4.17
N ILE A 142 8.82 18.04 4.37
CA ILE A 142 10.00 18.91 4.19
C ILE A 142 10.12 19.46 2.76
N PRO A 143 10.15 18.63 1.68
CA PRO A 143 10.29 19.14 0.32
C PRO A 143 9.08 19.96 -0.14
N VAL A 144 7.86 19.59 0.28
CA VAL A 144 6.66 20.36 -0.08
C VAL A 144 6.65 21.71 0.61
N TYR A 145 7.07 21.79 1.88
CA TYR A 145 7.23 23.05 2.59
C TYR A 145 8.27 23.95 1.90
N ASN A 146 9.43 23.38 1.53
CA ASN A 146 10.49 24.10 0.83
C ASN A 146 10.08 24.58 -0.56
N TYR A 147 9.22 23.83 -1.27
CA TYR A 147 8.71 24.23 -2.58
C TYR A 147 7.89 25.53 -2.53
N TYR A 148 7.12 25.74 -1.47
CA TYR A 148 6.23 26.90 -1.31
C TYR A 148 6.87 28.10 -0.64
N ASN A 149 7.94 27.94 0.14
CA ASN A 149 8.50 29.02 0.96
C ASN A 149 9.57 29.88 0.27
N ASP A 150 9.76 29.72 -1.04
CA ASP A 150 10.69 30.51 -1.85
C ASP A 150 12.17 30.55 -1.42
N ILE A 151 12.58 29.80 -0.39
CA ILE A 151 13.94 29.83 0.21
C ILE A 151 15.03 29.43 -0.79
N PHE A 152 14.70 28.61 -1.79
CA PHE A 152 15.64 28.08 -2.79
C PHE A 152 15.30 28.52 -4.21
N GLY A 153 16.27 28.55 -5.12
CA GLY A 153 16.02 28.76 -6.55
C GLY A 153 15.12 27.65 -7.15
N PHE A 154 14.37 27.96 -8.22
CA PHE A 154 13.38 27.06 -8.83
C PHE A 154 13.95 25.65 -9.14
N GLN A 155 15.18 25.58 -9.63
CA GLN A 155 15.85 24.32 -9.98
C GLN A 155 16.14 23.43 -8.76
N GLU A 156 16.55 24.01 -7.64
CA GLU A 156 16.80 23.28 -6.39
C GLU A 156 15.49 22.78 -5.75
N ARG A 157 14.38 23.49 -5.94
CA ARG A 157 13.06 23.04 -5.47
C ARG A 157 12.60 21.77 -6.19
N LEU A 158 12.72 21.74 -7.51
CA LEU A 158 12.36 20.58 -8.31
C LEU A 158 13.25 19.38 -7.96
N LYS A 159 14.56 19.61 -7.84
CA LYS A 159 15.52 18.57 -7.45
C LYS A 159 15.17 17.95 -6.10
N ASN A 160 14.83 18.75 -5.09
CA ASN A 160 14.43 18.25 -3.77
C ASN A 160 13.15 17.40 -3.83
N ILE A 161 12.14 17.82 -4.59
CA ILE A 161 10.90 17.04 -4.76
C ILE A 161 11.18 15.69 -5.42
N TYR A 162 11.93 15.67 -6.53
CA TYR A 162 12.24 14.44 -7.25
C TYR A 162 13.12 13.50 -6.42
N LEU A 163 14.08 14.03 -5.67
CA LEU A 163 14.94 13.24 -4.79
C LEU A 163 14.13 12.58 -3.67
N THR A 164 13.24 13.34 -3.01
CA THR A 164 12.34 12.77 -2.01
C THR A 164 11.41 11.72 -2.60
N SER A 165 10.84 11.98 -3.78
CA SER A 165 10.01 10.98 -4.48
C SER A 165 10.78 9.70 -4.75
N PHE A 166 12.02 9.80 -5.21
CA PHE A 166 12.89 8.66 -5.42
C PHE A 166 13.12 7.85 -4.13
N ILE A 167 13.36 8.53 -2.99
CA ILE A 167 13.47 7.87 -1.68
C ILE A 167 12.17 7.16 -1.31
N ILE A 168 11.01 7.79 -1.49
CA ILE A 168 9.70 7.18 -1.22
C ILE A 168 9.49 5.92 -2.05
N VAL A 169 9.85 5.97 -3.33
CA VAL A 169 9.76 4.83 -4.24
C VAL A 169 10.66 3.69 -3.77
N LEU A 170 11.91 3.98 -3.40
CA LEU A 170 12.84 2.98 -2.88
C LEU A 170 12.34 2.34 -1.57
N VAL A 171 11.85 3.15 -0.63
CA VAL A 171 11.26 2.64 0.62
C VAL A 171 10.04 1.77 0.33
N SER A 172 9.17 2.21 -0.58
CA SER A 172 7.97 1.46 -0.96
C SER A 172 8.30 0.13 -1.63
N LEU A 173 9.32 0.11 -2.50
CA LEU A 173 9.81 -1.11 -3.14
C LEU A 173 10.44 -2.07 -2.14
N THR A 174 11.26 -1.58 -1.20
CA THR A 174 11.87 -2.46 -0.19
C THR A 174 10.82 -3.11 0.70
N ILE A 175 9.82 -2.35 1.16
CA ILE A 175 8.68 -2.88 1.94
C ILE A 175 7.87 -3.89 1.13
N SER A 176 7.65 -3.61 -0.15
CA SER A 176 6.89 -4.53 -0.98
C SER A 176 7.62 -5.84 -1.22
N LEU A 177 8.92 -5.77 -1.51
CA LEU A 177 9.76 -6.95 -1.66
C LEU A 177 9.78 -7.79 -0.38
N THR A 178 10.02 -7.18 0.79
CA THR A 178 10.02 -7.91 2.07
C THR A 178 8.67 -8.55 2.34
N SER A 179 7.57 -7.86 2.05
CA SER A 179 6.22 -8.39 2.25
C SER A 179 5.91 -9.56 1.31
N ILE A 180 6.31 -9.49 0.04
CA ILE A 180 6.17 -10.60 -0.92
C ILE A 180 7.03 -11.80 -0.48
N PHE A 181 8.23 -11.55 0.06
CA PHE A 181 9.06 -12.62 0.63
C PHE A 181 8.40 -13.27 1.85
N LEU A 182 7.76 -12.48 2.72
CA LEU A 182 6.97 -12.99 3.84
C LEU A 182 5.82 -13.88 3.34
N THR A 183 5.10 -13.47 2.30
CA THR A 183 4.06 -14.31 1.67
C THR A 183 4.61 -15.63 1.17
N LYS A 184 5.74 -15.62 0.44
CA LYS A 184 6.36 -16.84 -0.06
C LYS A 184 6.80 -17.79 1.07
N ARG A 185 7.24 -17.26 2.21
CA ARG A 185 7.64 -18.04 3.38
C ARG A 185 6.43 -18.61 4.12
N ALA A 186 5.38 -17.81 4.33
CA ALA A 186 4.13 -18.26 4.96
C ALA A 186 3.53 -19.45 4.20
N LEU A 187 3.44 -19.34 2.87
CA LEU A 187 2.96 -20.40 1.99
C LEU A 187 3.83 -21.67 1.96
N LYS A 188 5.04 -21.68 2.54
CA LYS A 188 5.84 -22.91 2.70
C LYS A 188 5.67 -23.57 4.06
N ARG A 189 5.19 -22.82 5.06
CA ARG A 189 5.02 -23.33 6.41
C ARG A 189 3.70 -24.08 6.55
N ASP A 190 2.69 -23.59 5.85
CA ASP A 190 1.31 -24.09 5.97
C ASP A 190 0.91 -25.03 4.81
N PHE A 191 1.83 -25.31 3.88
CA PHE A 191 1.66 -26.22 2.72
C PHE A 191 2.86 -27.16 2.61
#